data_AF-A0A520BJP6-F1
#
_entry.id   AF-A0A520BJP6-F1
#
_cell.length_a   1.000
_cell.length_b   1.000
_cell.length_c   1.000
_cell.angle_alpha   90.00
_cell.angle_beta   90.00
_cell.angle_gamma   90.00
#
_symmetry.space_group_name_H-M   'P 1'
#
loop_
_entity.id
_entity.type
_entity.pdbx_description
1 polymer ?
#
loop_
_entity_poly.entity_id
_entity_poly.type
_entity_poly.pdbx_seq_one_letter_code
_entity_poly.pdbx_strand_id
1 'polypeptide(L)'
;MIALATRIGAGVRLQLADVGAAARLFFSLMARLPRALARFVLVREQVYHLGNKSLSIIGVSGLFVGFVLALQGYYTLQRYGSAEAVGLLVALSLVRELGPVVTALLFAGRAGTSLTAEIGLMKAGEQLTAME
;
A
#
# COMPACT_ATOMS: atom_id res chain seq x y z
N MET A 1 -9.01 -27.85 -28.69
CA MET A 1 -9.38 -26.41 -28.77
C MET A 1 -10.55 -26.05 -27.84
N ILE A 2 -11.68 -26.78 -27.88
CA ILE A 2 -12.86 -26.52 -27.02
C ILE A 2 -12.55 -26.63 -25.51
N ALA A 3 -11.76 -27.63 -25.09
CA ALA A 3 -11.36 -27.82 -23.69
C ALA A 3 -10.47 -26.70 -23.11
N LEU A 4 -9.71 -26.01 -23.96
CA LEU A 4 -8.90 -24.86 -23.55
C LEU A 4 -9.80 -23.63 -23.34
N ALA A 5 -10.74 -23.41 -24.25
CA ALA A 5 -11.71 -22.32 -24.16
C ALA A 5 -12.62 -22.45 -22.92
N THR A 6 -13.08 -23.66 -22.58
CA THR A 6 -13.89 -23.88 -21.37
C THR A 6 -13.10 -23.67 -20.09
N ARG A 7 -11.83 -24.06 -20.02
CA ARG A 7 -10.94 -23.78 -18.88
C ARG A 7 -10.71 -22.29 -18.68
N ILE A 8 -10.43 -21.55 -19.75
CA ILE A 8 -10.27 -20.09 -19.70
C ILE A 8 -11.58 -19.43 -19.28
N GLY A 9 -12.71 -19.82 -19.88
CA GLY A 9 -14.02 -19.28 -19.52
C GLY A 9 -14.40 -19.55 -18.06
N ALA A 10 -14.06 -20.71 -17.52
CA ALA A 10 -14.25 -21.00 -16.10
C ALA A 10 -13.36 -20.14 -15.20
N GLY A 11 -12.07 -19.99 -15.55
CA GLY A 11 -11.12 -19.16 -14.79
C GLY A 11 -11.53 -17.69 -14.75
N VAL A 12 -11.91 -17.11 -15.89
CA VAL A 12 -12.34 -15.71 -15.98
C VAL A 12 -13.60 -15.47 -15.16
N ARG A 13 -14.58 -16.39 -15.21
CA ARG A 13 -15.81 -16.28 -14.40
C ARG A 13 -15.51 -16.31 -12.90
N LEU A 14 -14.58 -17.15 -12.45
CA LEU A 14 -14.19 -17.20 -11.04
C LEU A 14 -13.52 -15.90 -10.61
N GLN A 15 -12.59 -15.37 -11.40
CA GLN A 15 -11.95 -14.08 -11.11
C GLN A 15 -12.98 -12.93 -11.03
N LEU A 16 -13.95 -12.90 -11.95
CA LEU A 16 -15.03 -11.90 -11.91
C LEU A 16 -15.93 -12.07 -10.68
N ALA A 17 -16.21 -13.30 -10.26
CA ALA A 17 -16.98 -13.57 -9.06
C ALA A 17 -16.24 -13.10 -7.79
N ASP A 18 -14.94 -13.36 -7.69
CA ASP A 18 -14.09 -12.93 -6.58
C ASP A 18 -13.99 -11.41 -6.49
N VAL A 19 -13.77 -10.74 -7.63
CA VAL A 19 -13.78 -9.27 -7.70
C VAL A 19 -15.15 -8.71 -7.29
N GLY A 20 -16.25 -9.34 -7.73
CA GLY A 20 -17.61 -8.95 -7.35
C GLY A 20 -17.91 -9.17 -5.86
N ALA A 21 -17.32 -10.18 -5.23
CA ALA A 21 -17.41 -10.40 -3.78
C ALA A 21 -16.59 -9.36 -3.01
N ALA A 22 -15.36 -9.09 -3.44
CA ALA A 22 -14.49 -8.07 -2.85
C ALA A 22 -15.11 -6.66 -2.95
N ALA A 23 -15.72 -6.32 -4.08
CA ALA A 23 -16.42 -5.04 -4.26
C ALA A 23 -17.61 -4.91 -3.30
N ARG A 24 -18.45 -5.95 -3.17
CA ARG A 24 -19.57 -5.95 -2.21
C ARG A 24 -19.09 -5.80 -0.76
N LEU A 25 -18.01 -6.48 -0.40
CA LEU A 25 -17.38 -6.34 0.91
C LEU A 25 -16.88 -4.90 1.13
N PHE A 26 -16.20 -4.32 0.14
CA PHE A 26 -15.71 -2.94 0.21
C PHE A 26 -16.86 -1.93 0.42
N PHE A 27 -17.94 -2.01 -0.35
CA PHE A 27 -19.08 -1.11 -0.21
C PHE A 27 -19.83 -1.29 1.13
N SER A 28 -19.94 -2.53 1.62
CA SER A 28 -20.56 -2.78 2.92
C SER A 28 -19.71 -2.25 4.10
N LEU A 29 -18.38 -2.32 4.00
CA LEU A 29 -17.47 -1.67 4.96
C LEU A 29 -17.57 -0.14 4.89
N MET A 30 -17.63 0.43 3.69
CA MET A 30 -17.81 1.88 3.49
C MET A 30 -19.09 2.39 4.15
N ALA A 31 -20.21 1.67 4.00
CA ALA A 31 -21.48 2.02 4.66
C ALA A 31 -21.41 1.95 6.20
N ARG A 32 -20.53 1.11 6.76
CA ARG A 32 -20.34 0.95 8.22
C ARG A 32 -19.23 1.85 8.80
N LEU A 33 -18.45 2.52 7.94
CA LEU A 33 -17.33 3.38 8.34
C LEU A 33 -17.70 4.46 9.37
N PRO A 34 -18.83 5.19 9.27
CA PRO A 34 -19.15 6.25 10.23
C PRO A 34 -19.27 5.74 11.68
N ARG A 35 -19.85 4.54 11.86
CA ARG A 35 -19.98 3.90 13.18
C ARG A 35 -18.64 3.37 13.68
N ALA A 36 -17.78 2.91 12.79
CA ALA A 36 -16.43 2.48 13.13
C ALA A 36 -15.56 3.66 13.59
N LEU A 37 -15.66 4.81 12.91
CA LEU A 37 -14.94 6.03 13.27
C LEU A 37 -15.40 6.63 14.61
N ALA A 38 -16.66 6.43 14.99
CA ALA A 38 -17.15 6.82 16.32
C ALA A 38 -16.44 6.06 17.47
N ARG A 39 -15.83 4.90 17.18
CA ARG A 39 -15.01 4.13 18.14
C ARG A 39 -13.55 4.59 18.10
N PHE A 40 -13.31 5.82 18.54
CA PHE A 40 -12.00 6.49 18.44
C PHE A 40 -10.83 5.68 19.02
N VAL A 41 -11.06 4.95 20.12
CA VAL A 41 -10.03 4.13 20.78
C VAL A 41 -9.49 3.05 19.84
N LEU A 42 -10.37 2.31 19.15
CA LEU A 42 -9.96 1.25 18.23
C LEU A 42 -9.25 1.83 16.99
N VAL A 43 -9.73 2.95 16.47
CA VAL A 43 -9.10 3.61 15.32
C VAL A 43 -7.67 4.05 15.68
N ARG A 44 -7.48 4.65 16.85
CA ARG A 44 -6.15 5.05 17.33
C ARG A 44 -5.19 3.87 17.43
N GLU A 45 -5.65 2.76 17.99
CA GLU A 45 -4.82 1.55 18.15
C GLU A 45 -4.39 0.98 16.80
N GLN A 46 -5.33 0.91 15.85
CA GLN A 46 -5.04 0.46 14.48
C GLN A 46 -4.09 1.41 13.74
N VAL A 47 -4.30 2.73 13.85
CA VAL A 47 -3.40 3.73 13.27
C VAL A 47 -2.01 3.65 13.90
N TYR A 48 -1.89 3.41 15.20
CA TYR A 48 -0.60 3.23 15.86
C TYR A 48 0.11 1.97 15.36
N HIS A 49 -0.58 0.83 15.29
CA HIS A 49 0.03 -0.42 14.84
C HIS A 49 0.41 -0.41 13.36
N LEU A 50 -0.44 0.12 12.48
CA LEU A 50 -0.13 0.25 11.05
C LEU A 50 0.90 1.34 10.81
N GLY A 51 0.73 2.51 11.42
CA GLY A 51 1.57 3.69 11.20
C GLY A 51 2.97 3.54 11.79
N ASN A 52 3.08 3.32 13.10
CA ASN A 52 4.38 3.31 13.78
C ASN A 52 5.31 2.23 13.22
N LYS A 53 4.77 1.04 12.96
CA LYS A 53 5.57 -0.05 12.41
C LYS A 53 5.94 0.14 10.93
N SER A 54 5.22 0.99 10.19
CA SER A 54 5.54 1.33 8.78
C SER A 54 6.47 2.54 8.65
N LEU A 55 6.49 3.41 9.67
CA LEU A 55 7.28 4.64 9.65
C LEU A 55 8.79 4.35 9.55
N SER A 56 9.28 3.32 10.24
CA SER A 56 10.70 2.95 10.22
C SER A 56 11.19 2.54 8.83
N ILE A 57 10.45 1.65 8.14
CA ILE A 57 10.81 1.21 6.79
C ILE A 57 10.70 2.34 5.77
N ILE A 58 9.63 3.16 5.84
CA ILE A 58 9.46 4.31 4.93
C ILE A 58 10.58 5.33 5.15
N GLY A 59 10.93 5.64 6.40
CA GLY A 59 11.98 6.61 6.74
C GLY A 59 13.36 6.16 6.26
N VAL A 60 13.74 4.91 6.54
CA VAL A 60 15.04 4.35 6.11
C VAL A 60 15.11 4.26 4.58
N SER A 61 14.08 3.73 3.93
CA SER A 61 14.04 3.63 2.47
C SER A 61 14.04 5.00 1.80
N GLY A 62 13.27 5.96 2.31
CA GLY A 62 13.21 7.33 1.79
C GLY A 62 14.56 8.05 1.90
N LEU A 63 15.29 7.86 3.00
CA LEU A 63 16.64 8.40 3.16
C LEU A 63 17.59 7.88 2.08
N PHE A 64 17.63 6.56 1.87
CA PHE A 64 18.50 5.97 0.84
C PHE A 64 18.12 6.41 -0.57
N VAL A 65 16.83 6.48 -0.89
CA VAL A 65 16.36 7.01 -2.18
C VAL A 65 16.80 8.46 -2.38
N GLY A 66 16.69 9.30 -1.34
CA GLY A 66 17.16 10.68 -1.36
C GLY A 66 18.67 10.80 -1.60
N PHE A 67 19.49 9.98 -0.93
CA PHE A 67 20.95 9.96 -1.16
C PHE A 67 21.32 9.55 -2.57
N VAL A 68 20.69 8.52 -3.12
CA VAL A 68 20.95 8.06 -4.49
C VAL A 68 20.56 9.15 -5.50
N LEU A 69 19.40 9.77 -5.34
CA LEU A 69 18.95 10.86 -6.21
C LEU A 69 19.84 12.09 -6.14
N ALA A 70 20.28 12.48 -4.94
CA ALA A 70 21.17 13.63 -4.77
C ALA A 70 22.53 13.39 -5.44
N LEU A 71 23.13 12.22 -5.22
CA LEU A 71 24.41 11.86 -5.83
C LEU A 71 24.32 11.80 -7.36
N GLN A 72 23.29 11.12 -7.87
CA GLN A 72 23.11 10.96 -9.31
C GLN A 72 22.68 12.27 -9.99
N GLY A 73 21.83 13.05 -9.33
CA GLY A 73 21.42 14.38 -9.77
C GLY A 73 22.62 15.33 -9.86
N TYR A 74 23.53 15.29 -8.89
CA TYR A 74 24.77 16.08 -8.93
C TYR A 74 25.64 15.75 -10.14
N TYR A 75 25.95 14.47 -10.37
CA TYR A 75 26.77 14.08 -11.53
C TYR A 75 26.13 14.44 -12.87
N THR A 76 24.80 14.36 -12.98
CA THR A 76 24.09 14.77 -14.20
C THR A 76 24.18 16.29 -14.39
N LEU A 77 23.83 17.09 -13.38
CA LEU A 77 23.77 18.55 -13.49
C LEU A 77 25.14 19.21 -13.60
N GLN A 78 26.17 18.61 -13.01
CA GLN A 78 27.55 19.08 -13.12
C GLN A 78 28.02 19.08 -14.59
N ARG A 79 27.58 18.12 -15.41
CA ARG A 79 27.92 18.07 -16.85
C ARG A 79 27.33 19.23 -17.64
N TYR A 80 26.23 19.81 -17.16
CA TYR A 80 25.57 20.97 -17.76
C TYR A 80 25.93 22.29 -17.06
N GLY A 81 26.92 22.28 -16.14
CA GLY A 81 27.34 23.47 -15.39
C GLY A 81 26.31 23.98 -14.37
N SER A 82 25.27 23.21 -14.06
CA SER A 82 24.12 23.64 -13.23
C SER A 82 24.04 22.91 -11.89
N ALA A 83 25.19 22.66 -11.24
CA ALA A 83 25.26 21.88 -10.00
C ALA A 83 24.45 22.48 -8.83
N GLU A 84 24.17 23.79 -8.85
CA GLU A 84 23.35 24.45 -7.81
C GLU A 84 21.87 24.05 -7.88
N ALA A 85 21.38 23.60 -9.03
CA ALA A 85 19.97 23.20 -9.22
C ALA A 85 19.66 21.79 -8.66
N VAL A 86 20.64 21.07 -8.10
CA VAL A 86 20.46 19.70 -7.58
C VAL A 86 19.41 19.66 -6.46
N GLY A 87 19.41 20.64 -5.56
CA GLY A 87 18.43 20.71 -4.47
C GLY A 87 17.00 20.83 -4.99
N LEU A 88 16.78 21.67 -6.00
CA LEU A 88 15.47 21.86 -6.63
C LEU A 88 15.01 20.59 -7.35
N LEU A 89 15.92 19.94 -8.09
CA LEU A 89 15.63 18.69 -8.78
C LEU A 89 15.21 17.60 -7.79
N VAL A 90 15.99 17.37 -6.74
CA VAL A 90 15.69 16.34 -5.73
C VAL A 90 14.35 16.63 -5.03
N ALA A 91 14.10 17.88 -4.63
CA ALA A 91 12.86 18.26 -3.97
C ALA A 91 11.63 18.03 -4.86
N LEU A 92 11.66 18.49 -6.12
CA LEU A 92 10.55 18.33 -7.04
C LEU A 92 10.29 16.86 -7.38
N SER A 93 11.33 16.08 -7.66
CA SER A 93 11.21 14.65 -7.99
C SER A 93 10.65 13.84 -6.83
N LEU A 94 11.08 14.13 -5.60
CA LEU A 94 10.56 13.45 -4.41
C LEU A 94 9.10 13.83 -4.12
N VAL A 95 8.74 15.11 -4.16
CA VAL A 95 7.38 15.55 -3.80
C VAL A 95 6.35 15.11 -4.83
N ARG A 96 6.67 15.12 -6.12
CA ARG A 96 5.69 14.88 -7.19
C ARG A 96 5.55 13.41 -7.60
N GLU A 97 6.65 12.67 -7.60
CA GLU A 97 6.66 11.34 -8.20
C GLU A 97 7.07 10.28 -7.18
N LEU A 98 8.34 10.32 -6.77
CA LEU A 98 8.95 9.20 -6.07
C LEU A 98 8.46 9.07 -4.63
N GLY A 99 8.22 10.18 -3.94
CA GLY A 99 7.72 10.17 -2.57
C GLY A 99 6.37 9.46 -2.45
N PRO A 100 5.32 9.90 -3.16
CA PRO A 100 4.02 9.25 -3.14
C PRO A 100 4.07 7.78 -3.59
N VAL A 101 4.78 7.47 -4.69
CA VAL A 101 4.83 6.12 -5.26
C VAL A 101 5.57 5.15 -4.34
N VAL A 102 6.78 5.51 -3.89
CA VAL A 102 7.59 4.64 -3.02
C VAL A 102 6.89 4.45 -1.68
N THR A 103 6.33 5.51 -1.09
CA THR A 103 5.60 5.40 0.18
C THR A 103 4.39 4.49 0.04
N ALA A 104 3.59 4.62 -1.02
CA ALA A 104 2.42 3.78 -1.26
C ALA A 104 2.79 2.30 -1.44
N LEU A 105 3.85 2.01 -2.21
CA LEU A 105 4.32 0.64 -2.44
C LEU A 105 4.85 0.00 -1.15
N LEU A 106 5.69 0.71 -0.39
CA LEU A 106 6.22 0.22 0.89
C LEU A 106 5.11 0.01 1.92
N PHE A 107 4.16 0.94 1.99
CA PHE A 107 3.01 0.84 2.88
C PHE A 107 2.12 -0.34 2.52
N ALA A 108 1.78 -0.52 1.24
CA ALA A 108 0.99 -1.67 0.77
C ALA A 108 1.71 -3.00 1.06
N GLY A 109 3.01 -3.06 0.82
CA GLY A 109 3.83 -4.26 1.07
C GLY A 109 3.90 -4.65 2.55
N ARG A 110 3.99 -3.69 3.47
CA ARG A 110 4.18 -3.97 4.89
C ARG A 110 2.87 -3.93 5.69
N ALA A 111 2.08 -2.86 5.58
CA ALA A 111 0.82 -2.74 6.29
C ALA A 111 -0.26 -3.64 5.67
N GLY A 112 -0.33 -3.72 4.34
CA GLY A 112 -1.32 -4.55 3.64
C GLY A 112 -1.13 -6.05 3.91
N THR A 113 0.10 -6.54 3.91
CA THR A 113 0.39 -7.95 4.24
C THR A 113 0.11 -8.26 5.71
N SER A 114 0.47 -7.35 6.62
CA SER A 114 0.15 -7.49 8.05
C SER A 114 -1.35 -7.57 8.30
N LEU A 115 -2.14 -6.68 7.68
CA LEU A 115 -3.61 -6.71 7.79
C LEU A 115 -4.19 -8.03 7.25
N THR A 116 -3.70 -8.48 6.09
CA THR A 116 -4.18 -9.73 5.48
C THR A 116 -3.85 -10.94 6.36
N ALA A 117 -2.65 -10.98 6.94
CA ALA A 117 -2.24 -12.04 7.85
C ALA A 117 -3.07 -12.05 9.14
N GLU A 118 -3.34 -10.88 9.73
CA GLU A 118 -4.13 -10.76 10.95
C GLU A 118 -5.57 -11.26 10.76
N ILE A 119 -6.26 -10.80 9.70
CA ILE A 119 -7.61 -11.27 9.37
C ILE A 119 -7.59 -12.77 9.03
N GLY A 120 -6.56 -13.25 8.33
CA GLY A 120 -6.36 -14.67 8.03
C GLY A 120 -6.21 -15.53 9.28
N LEU A 121 -5.45 -15.07 10.27
CA LEU A 121 -5.29 -15.73 11.56
C LEU A 121 -6.59 -15.75 12.36
N MET A 122 -7.34 -14.64 12.38
CA MET A 122 -8.66 -14.59 13.03
C MET A 122 -9.65 -15.57 12.40
N LYS A 123 -9.61 -15.71 11.06
CA LYS A 123 -10.43 -16.70 10.34
C LYS A 123 -10.01 -18.13 10.65
N ALA A 124 -8.70 -18.41 10.65
CA ALA A 124 -8.16 -19.73 10.93
C ALA A 124 -8.40 -20.17 12.39
N GLY A 125 -8.41 -19.23 13.33
CA GLY A 125 -8.74 -19.45 14.73
C GLY A 125 -10.24 -19.40 15.05
N GLU A 126 -11.12 -19.43 14.04
CA GLU A 126 -12.58 -19.39 14.15
C GLU A 126 -13.16 -18.18 14.94
N GLN A 127 -12.35 -17.15 15.18
CA GLN A 127 -12.75 -15.97 15.95
C GLN A 127 -13.83 -15.16 15.24
N LEU A 128 -13.78 -15.11 13.90
CA LEU A 128 -14.81 -14.43 13.11
C LEU A 128 -16.17 -15.11 13.23
N THR A 129 -16.20 -16.44 13.14
CA THR A 129 -17.43 -17.24 13.27
C THR A 129 -18.01 -17.18 14.68
N ALA A 130 -17.16 -17.10 15.71
CA ALA A 130 -17.60 -16.97 17.10
C ALA A 130 -18.23 -15.61 17.43
N MET A 131 -18.00 -14.59 16.60
CA MET A 131 -18.56 -13.25 16.76
C MET A 131 -19.85 -13.02 15.94
N GLU A 132 -20.15 -13.92 14.98
CA GLU A 132 -21.42 -13.94 14.24
C GLU A 132 -22.56 -14.49 15.11
#